data_AF-A0A945QK25-F1
#
_entry.id   AF-A0A945QK25-F1
#
_cell.length_a   1.000
_cell.length_b   1.000
_cell.length_c   1.000
_cell.angle_alpha   90.00
_cell.angle_beta   90.00
_cell.angle_gamma   90.00
#
_symmetry.space_group_name_H-M   'P 1'
#
loop_
_entity.id
_entity.type
_entity.pdbx_description
1 polymer ?
#
loop_
_entity_poly.entity_id
_entity_poly.type
_entity_poly.pdbx_seq_one_letter_code
_entity_poly.pdbx_strand_id
1 'polypeptide(L)' 'FVFDLEGRLLPRKSTANLCLGILARIQPALMIPRERFQCGLEPFPVTVPYLDCFNTGIDFGGMGKVTVELLVRKAS' A
#
# COMPACT_ATOMS: atom_id res chain seq x y z
N PHE A 1 0.66 2.75 5.58
CA PHE A 1 1.94 3.08 4.90
C PHE A 1 1.70 4.24 3.94
N VAL A 2 2.69 5.09 3.72
CA VAL A 2 2.62 6.21 2.77
C VAL A 2 3.74 6.05 1.74
N PHE A 3 3.39 6.10 0.46
CA PHE A 3 4.33 5.99 -0.66
C PHE A 3 4.25 7.24 -1.54
N ASP A 4 5.36 7.61 -2.17
CA ASP A 4 5.33 8.54 -3.30
C ASP A 4 4.93 7.80 -4.61
N LEU A 5 4.74 8.55 -5.70
CA LEU A 5 4.37 8.00 -7.01
C LEU A 5 5.47 7.16 -7.66
N GLU A 6 6.71 7.26 -7.18
CA GLU A 6 7.82 6.40 -7.60
C GLU A 6 7.86 5.09 -6.79
N GLY A 7 6.88 4.87 -5.91
CA GLY A 7 6.77 3.66 -5.10
C GLY A 7 7.72 3.64 -3.91
N ARG A 8 8.32 4.78 -3.53
CA ARG A 8 9.22 4.87 -2.38
C ARG A 8 8.40 5.04 -1.10
N LEU A 9 8.65 4.17 -0.12
CA LEU A 9 8.05 4.31 1.21
C LEU A 9 8.56 5.60 1.85
N LEU A 10 7.64 6.42 2.39
CA LEU A 10 7.93 7.62 3.16
C LEU A 10 7.83 7.28 4.67
N PRO A 11 8.94 6.94 5.34
CA PRO A 11 8.89 6.37 6.70
C PRO A 11 8.39 7.40 7.72
N ARG A 12 8.80 8.68 7.55
CA ARG A 12 8.39 9.78 8.42
C ARG A 12 6.88 10.08 8.38
N LYS A 13 6.18 9.68 7.31
CA LYS A 13 4.73 9.83 7.16
C LYS A 13 3.98 8.53 7.47
N SER A 14 4.69 7.42 7.67
CA SER A 14 4.11 6.10 7.92
C SER A 14 4.08 5.82 9.42
N THR A 15 2.91 5.95 10.05
CA THR A 15 2.73 5.73 11.49
C THR A 15 2.37 4.29 11.86
N ALA A 16 2.14 3.42 10.86
CA ALA A 16 1.76 2.03 11.08
C ALA A 16 2.99 1.13 11.34
N ASN A 17 2.81 0.11 12.17
CA ASN A 17 3.82 -0.93 12.40
C ASN A 17 4.19 -1.65 11.09
N LEU A 18 5.47 -1.99 10.93
CA LEU A 18 5.99 -2.64 9.73
C LEU A 18 5.42 -4.06 9.59
N CYS A 19 4.71 -4.33 8.51
CA CYS A 19 4.29 -5.68 8.12
C CYS A 19 4.87 -6.00 6.74
N LEU A 20 5.89 -6.85 6.70
CA LEU A 20 6.58 -7.18 5.44
C LEU A 20 5.64 -7.88 4.45
N GLY A 21 4.76 -8.75 4.95
CA GLY A 21 3.77 -9.45 4.14
C GLY A 21 2.87 -8.48 3.38
N ILE A 22 2.34 -7.45 4.04
CA ILE A 22 1.45 -6.49 3.37
C ILE A 22 2.21 -5.54 2.45
N LEU A 23 3.46 -5.17 2.79
CA LEU A 23 4.31 -4.35 1.92
C LEU A 23 4.55 -5.02 0.56
N ALA A 24 4.79 -6.34 0.56
CA ALA A 24 4.94 -7.11 -0.67
C ALA A 24 3.66 -7.11 -1.55
N ARG A 25 2.48 -6.94 -0.94
CA ARG A 25 1.20 -6.81 -1.67
C ARG A 25 0.96 -5.39 -2.18
N ILE A 26 1.38 -4.38 -1.41
CA ILE A 26 1.19 -2.97 -1.77
C ILE A 26 2.06 -2.59 -2.96
N GLN A 27 3.33 -3.00 -3.00
CA GLN A 27 4.28 -2.56 -4.02
C GLN A 27 3.79 -2.73 -5.49
N PRO A 28 3.26 -3.90 -5.93
CA PRO A 28 2.70 -4.04 -7.27
C PRO A 28 1.42 -3.21 -7.48
N ALA A 29 0.61 -3.01 -6.44
CA ALA A 29 -0.62 -2.21 -6.54
C ALA A 29 -0.32 -0.71 -6.78
N LEU A 30 0.89 -0.24 -6.47
CA LEU A 30 1.34 1.14 -6.74
C LEU A 30 1.61 1.41 -8.23
N MET A 31 1.74 0.38 -9.06
CA MET A 31 1.97 0.55 -10.50
C MET A 31 0.77 1.20 -11.19
N ILE A 32 -0.45 0.83 -10.79
CA ILE A 32 -1.70 1.36 -11.34
C ILE A 32 -1.81 2.88 -11.15
N PRO A 33 -1.71 3.45 -9.94
CA PRO A 33 -1.80 4.89 -9.77
C PRO A 33 -0.64 5.64 -10.47
N ARG A 34 0.56 5.03 -10.57
CA ARG A 34 1.69 5.61 -11.31
C ARG A 34 1.41 5.73 -12.81
N GLU A 35 0.97 4.64 -13.44
CA GLU A 35 0.62 4.64 -14.88
C GLU A 35 -0.48 5.64 -15.19
N ARG A 36 -1.54 5.69 -14.36
CA ARG A 36 -2.62 6.65 -14.57
C ARG A 36 -2.13 8.08 -14.43
N PHE A 37 -1.23 8.35 -13.47
CA PHE A 37 -0.61 9.67 -13.31
C PHE A 37 0.21 10.07 -14.54
N GLN A 38 0.99 9.15 -15.09
CA GLN A 38 1.76 9.39 -16.33
C GLN A 38 0.86 9.64 -17.54
N CYS A 39 -0.34 9.05 -17.57
CA CYS A 39 -1.35 9.29 -18.59
C CYS A 39 -2.17 10.59 -18.37
N GLY A 40 -1.91 11.35 -17.30
CA GLY A 40 -2.64 12.59 -16.99
C GLY A 40 -4.09 12.38 -16.51
N LEU A 41 -4.45 11.18 -16.03
CA LEU A 41 -5.84 10.80 -15.73
C LEU A 41 -6.29 11.11 -14.29
N GLU A 42 -6.21 12.36 -13.83
CA GLU A 42 -6.70 12.76 -12.49
C GLU A 42 -8.24 12.93 -12.43
N PRO A 43 -8.93 12.58 -11.32
CA PRO A 43 -8.48 11.88 -10.11
C PRO A 43 -8.58 10.35 -10.24
N PHE A 44 -7.72 9.63 -9.52
CA PHE A 44 -7.56 8.18 -9.65
C PHE A 44 -8.42 7.42 -8.63
N PRO A 45 -9.55 6.79 -9.00
CA PRO A 45 -10.06 5.70 -8.20
C PRO A 45 -9.00 4.59 -8.21
N VAL A 46 -8.62 4.14 -7.02
CA VAL A 46 -7.77 2.96 -6.89
C VAL A 46 -8.59 1.76 -7.37
N THR A 47 -8.19 1.13 -8.47
CA THR A 47 -8.92 -0.02 -9.04
C THR A 47 -8.84 -1.26 -8.15
N VAL A 48 -7.82 -1.35 -7.28
CA VAL A 48 -7.67 -2.37 -6.24
C VAL A 48 -7.65 -1.68 -4.88
N PRO A 49 -8.83 -1.34 -4.33
CA PRO A 49 -8.93 -0.51 -3.12
C PRO A 49 -8.55 -1.27 -1.85
N TYR A 50 -8.55 -2.62 -1.88
CA TYR A 50 -8.24 -3.45 -0.72
C TYR A 50 -7.18 -4.48 -1.05
N LEU A 51 -6.23 -4.65 -0.15
CA LEU A 51 -5.20 -5.67 -0.21
C LEU A 51 -5.19 -6.44 1.10
N ASP A 52 -4.98 -7.75 0.99
CA ASP A 52 -4.82 -8.62 2.13
C ASP A 52 -3.53 -9.45 2.06
N CYS A 53 -3.00 -9.76 3.24
CA CYS A 53 -1.98 -10.77 3.42
C CYS A 53 -2.24 -11.58 4.69
N PHE A 54 -1.81 -12.83 4.69
CA PHE A 54 -1.70 -13.62 5.90
C PHE A 54 -0.30 -13.45 6.46
N ASN A 55 -0.22 -13.00 7.71
CA ASN A 55 1.04 -12.91 8.45
C ASN A 55 1.05 -14.04 9.48
N THR A 56 2.04 -14.93 9.38
CA THR A 56 2.32 -15.89 10.44
C THR A 56 2.96 -15.13 11.59
N GLY A 57 2.25 -15.00 12.71
CA GLY A 57 2.78 -14.39 13.92
C GLY A 57 3.89 -15.28 14.47
N ILE A 58 5.15 -14.86 14.29
CA ILE A 58 6.34 -15.60 14.75
C ILE A 58 6.26 -15.86 16.27
N ASP A 59 5.66 -14.95 17.02
CA ASP A 59 5.62 -15.01 18.49
C ASP A 59 4.45 -15.85 19.07
N PHE A 60 3.42 -16.18 18.28
CA PHE A 60 2.18 -16.78 18.81
C PHE A 60 1.66 -17.99 18.01
N GLY A 61 2.36 -18.43 16.96
CA GLY A 61 1.97 -19.61 16.17
C GLY A 61 0.65 -19.48 15.41
N GLY A 62 0.02 -18.30 15.41
CA GLY A 62 -1.26 -18.02 14.77
C GLY A 62 -1.10 -17.37 13.38
N MET A 63 -2.07 -17.63 12.51
CA MET A 63 -2.21 -16.94 11.22
C MET A 63 -3.09 -15.69 11.42
N GLY A 64 -2.50 -14.50 11.36
CA GLY A 64 -3.22 -13.23 11.41
C GLY A 64 -3.54 -12.73 10.01
N LYS A 65 -4.79 -12.32 9.74
CA LYS A 65 -5.13 -11.63 8.49
C LYS A 65 -4.90 -10.13 8.65
N VAL A 66 -4.12 -9.54 7.75
CA VAL A 66 -3.94 -8.09 7.65
C VAL A 66 -4.67 -7.63 6.40
N THR A 67 -5.55 -6.65 6.55
CA THR A 67 -6.26 -5.99 5.44
C THR A 67 -5.90 -4.51 5.45
N VAL A 68 -5.61 -3.94 4.28
CA VAL A 68 -5.36 -2.51 4.11
C VAL A 68 -6.23 -1.94 3.01
N GLU A 69 -6.64 -0.68 3.19
CA GLU A 69 -7.25 0.13 2.16
C GLU A 69 -6.19 0.98 1.46
N LEU A 70 -6.24 1.07 0.14
CA LEU A 70 -5.34 1.87 -0.68
C LEU A 70 -6.08 3.12 -1.18
N LEU A 71 -5.47 4.28 -0.92
CA LEU A 71 -6.02 5.59 -1.27
C LEU A 71 -4.94 6.43 -1.98
N VAL A 72 -5.35 7.19 -3.00
CA VAL A 72 -4.49 8.16 -3.69
C VAL A 72 -4.96 9.57 -3.35
N ARG A 73 -4.04 10.43 -2.93
CA ARG A 73 -4.33 11.82 -2.53
C ARG A 73 -3.27 12.75 -3.11
N LYS A 74 -3.67 13.99 -3.44
CA LYS A 74 -2.70 15.04 -3.77
C LYS A 74 -1.87 15.36 -2.53
N ALA A 75 -0.56 15.51 -2.71
CA ALA A 75 0.32 15.97 -1.63
C ALA A 75 -0.09 17.39 -1.24
N SER A 76 -0.45 17.57 0.03
CA SER A 76 -0.72 18.88 0.66
C SER A 76 0.57 19.50 1.16
#